data_AF-A0ABD0SCZ9-F1
#
_entry.id   AF-A0ABD0SCZ9-F1
#
_cell.length_a   1.000
_cell.length_b   1.000
_cell.length_c   1.000
_cell.angle_alpha   90.00
_cell.angle_beta   90.00
_cell.angle_gamma   90.00
#
_symmetry.space_group_name_H-M   'P 1'
#
loop_
_entity.id
_entity.type
_entity.pdbx_description
1 polymer ?
#
loop_
_entity_poly.entity_id
_entity_poly.type
_entity_poly.pdbx_seq_one_letter_code
_entity_poly.pdbx_strand_id
1 'polypeptide(L)'
;MIDNTYSFNIEAKVVLAILVSKLYSIISFTRVCYKIPQNCESKSLYASLMLLFISNTINTVYIVCFFIFHTVYCRLRVFVEKISIRGNQILIQKSLDVYKAILDALDQVMKSFEFLFAAGLVFQSPLLVIGVFFYLWKMKENNEIMFDDTVIEIARVLILLLAPAFSAGLLTSKAEELKQILQDRLLSERDESYSDVIELFLDYMRGRPMKFTVCEVPLDWSLLVSILNLCLTYQIAIVQLTHLYE
;
A
#
# COMPACT_ATOMS: atom_id res chain seq x y z
N MET A 1 1.59 29.52 -7.83
CA MET A 1 2.12 29.36 -6.46
C MET A 1 1.26 28.33 -5.77
N ILE A 2 1.76 27.10 -5.66
CA ILE A 2 1.11 26.04 -4.88
C ILE A 2 1.72 26.19 -3.49
N ASP A 3 0.90 26.39 -2.45
CA ASP A 3 1.35 26.60 -1.08
C ASP A 3 2.29 25.48 -0.64
N ASN A 4 3.55 25.84 -0.45
CA ASN A 4 4.64 24.93 -0.08
C ASN A 4 4.51 24.39 1.35
N THR A 5 3.58 24.93 2.14
CA THR A 5 3.31 24.56 3.54
C THR A 5 2.76 23.15 3.68
N TYR A 6 2.10 22.58 2.67
CA TYR A 6 1.61 21.20 2.72
C TYR A 6 2.70 20.16 2.42
N SER A 7 3.76 20.52 1.68
CA SER A 7 4.79 19.55 1.27
C SER A 7 5.71 19.16 2.42
N PHE A 8 6.10 20.11 3.27
CA PHE A 8 7.05 19.86 4.38
C PHE A 8 6.50 18.88 5.44
N ASN A 9 5.17 18.75 5.53
CA ASN A 9 4.53 17.90 6.53
C ASN A 9 4.50 16.41 6.11
N ILE A 10 4.66 16.09 4.83
CA ILE A 10 4.61 14.70 4.35
C ILE A 10 5.89 13.95 4.71
N GLU A 11 7.06 14.56 4.49
CA GLU A 11 8.36 13.95 4.81
C GLU A 11 8.46 13.66 6.32
N ALA A 12 8.06 14.61 7.17
CA ALA A 12 8.01 14.43 8.61
C ALA A 12 7.07 13.27 9.02
N LYS A 13 5.90 13.15 8.38
CA LYS A 13 4.95 12.05 8.61
C LYS A 13 5.52 10.70 8.19
N VAL A 14 6.23 10.63 7.06
CA VAL A 14 6.88 9.40 6.58
C VAL A 14 7.94 8.96 7.57
N VAL A 15 8.84 9.87 7.96
CA VAL A 15 9.91 9.59 8.93
C VAL A 15 9.30 9.18 10.27
N LEU A 16 8.27 9.88 10.75
CA LEU A 16 7.59 9.52 12.00
C LEU A 16 6.93 8.14 11.91
N ALA A 17 6.24 7.82 10.81
CA ALA A 17 5.61 6.51 10.61
C ALA A 17 6.66 5.37 10.58
N ILE A 18 7.80 5.61 9.93
CA ILE A 18 8.92 4.66 9.92
C ILE A 18 9.46 4.48 11.34
N LEU A 19 9.74 5.57 12.07
CA LEU A 19 10.27 5.52 13.43
C LEU A 19 9.32 4.78 14.38
N VAL A 20 8.03 5.12 14.36
CA VAL A 20 6.99 4.45 15.17
C VAL A 20 6.93 2.97 14.83
N SER A 21 6.94 2.61 13.55
CA SER A 21 6.93 1.20 13.12
C SER A 21 8.16 0.44 13.59
N LYS A 22 9.37 1.03 13.51
CA LYS A 22 10.61 0.40 14.00
C LYS A 22 10.60 0.23 15.52
N LEU A 23 10.22 1.27 16.26
CA LEU A 23 10.13 1.22 17.72
C LEU A 23 9.15 0.14 18.18
N TYR A 24 7.98 0.06 17.55
CA TYR A 24 7.00 -0.97 17.84
C TYR A 24 7.55 -2.38 17.54
N SER A 25 8.21 -2.60 16.40
CA SER A 25 8.86 -3.89 16.11
C SER A 25 9.89 -4.29 17.18
N ILE A 26 10.70 -3.34 17.67
CA ILE A 26 11.72 -3.59 18.69
C ILE A 26 11.07 -3.95 20.04
N ILE A 27 10.01 -3.23 20.43
CA ILE A 27 9.26 -3.51 21.66
C ILE A 27 8.59 -4.88 21.59
N SER A 28 7.90 -5.17 20.49
CA SER A 28 7.24 -6.47 20.24
C SER A 28 8.26 -7.61 20.31
N PHE A 29 9.40 -7.47 19.62
CA PHE A 29 10.49 -8.45 19.65
C PHE A 29 11.05 -8.68 21.05
N THR A 30 11.27 -7.61 21.82
CA THR A 30 11.80 -7.70 23.19
C THR A 30 10.83 -8.45 24.11
N ARG A 31 9.52 -8.20 23.97
CA ARG A 31 8.48 -8.92 24.72
C ARG A 31 8.44 -10.41 24.37
N VAL A 32 8.54 -10.74 23.09
CA VAL A 32 8.61 -12.14 22.62
C VAL A 32 9.83 -12.83 23.20
N CYS A 33 11.01 -12.19 23.14
CA CYS A 33 12.25 -12.73 23.70
C CYS A 33 12.17 -12.96 25.21
N TYR A 34 11.47 -12.09 25.95
CA TYR A 34 11.32 -12.25 27.40
C TYR A 34 10.37 -13.40 27.79
N LYS A 35 9.37 -13.71 26.94
CA LYS A 35 8.41 -14.80 27.19
C LYS A 35 8.96 -16.19 26.85
N ILE A 36 9.95 -16.29 25.96
CA ILE A 36 10.54 -17.58 25.58
C ILE A 36 11.42 -18.06 26.75
N PRO A 37 11.17 -19.25 27.33
CA PRO A 37 11.92 -19.75 28.49
C PRO A 37 13.43 -19.87 28.18
N GLN A 38 14.25 -19.69 29.21
CA GLN A 38 15.73 -19.60 29.18
C GLN A 38 16.47 -20.75 28.47
N ASN A 39 15.79 -21.82 28.07
CA ASN A 39 16.37 -22.97 27.37
C ASN A 39 16.59 -22.74 25.86
N CYS A 40 16.16 -21.60 25.29
CA CYS A 40 16.55 -21.25 23.92
C CYS A 40 17.99 -20.73 23.89
N GLU A 41 18.95 -21.65 23.76
CA GLU A 41 20.38 -21.36 23.59
C GLU A 41 20.67 -20.28 22.54
N SER A 42 21.74 -19.53 22.77
CA SER A 42 22.22 -18.33 22.05
C SER A 42 22.20 -18.38 20.51
N LYS A 43 22.16 -19.56 19.90
CA LYS A 43 22.03 -19.75 18.44
C LYS A 43 20.69 -19.23 17.88
N SER A 44 19.64 -19.12 18.70
CA SER A 44 18.33 -18.56 18.29
C SER A 44 18.34 -17.03 18.16
N LEU A 45 19.20 -16.33 18.91
CA LEU A 45 19.16 -14.87 18.99
C LEU A 45 19.62 -14.21 17.68
N TYR A 46 20.67 -14.72 17.04
CA TYR A 46 21.14 -14.19 15.76
C TYR A 46 20.09 -14.35 14.64
N ALA A 47 19.50 -15.55 14.52
CA ALA A 47 18.43 -15.80 13.54
C ALA A 47 17.22 -14.87 13.77
N SER A 48 16.83 -14.70 15.02
CA SER A 48 15.74 -13.81 15.43
C SER A 48 16.03 -12.34 15.07
N LEU A 49 17.26 -11.86 15.29
CA LEU A 49 17.68 -10.51 14.89
C LEU A 49 17.71 -10.33 13.37
N MET A 50 18.16 -11.34 12.62
CA MET A 50 18.16 -11.30 11.15
C MET A 50 16.73 -11.24 10.59
N LEU A 51 15.80 -12.03 11.14
CA LEU A 51 14.39 -11.97 10.78
C LEU A 51 13.76 -10.62 11.14
N LEU A 52 14.11 -10.06 12.30
CA LEU A 52 13.67 -8.71 12.69
C LEU A 52 14.18 -7.66 11.70
N PHE A 53 15.44 -7.75 11.26
CA PHE A 53 16.01 -6.83 10.28
C PHE A 53 15.32 -6.93 8.92
N ILE A 54 15.09 -8.15 8.42
CA ILE A 54 14.39 -8.40 7.15
C ILE A 54 12.95 -7.87 7.22
N SER A 55 12.20 -8.23 8.28
CA SER A 55 10.82 -7.77 8.49
C SER A 55 10.75 -6.25 8.57
N ASN A 56 11.66 -5.62 9.30
CA ASN A 56 11.74 -4.17 9.40
C ASN A 56 12.04 -3.53 8.04
N THR A 57 12.89 -4.13 7.21
CA THR A 57 13.21 -3.61 5.87
C THR A 57 11.99 -3.65 4.96
N ILE A 58 11.29 -4.79 4.94
CA ILE A 58 10.03 -4.95 4.20
C ILE A 58 8.98 -3.93 4.66
N ASN A 59 8.81 -3.75 5.98
CA ASN A 59 7.87 -2.77 6.52
C ASN A 59 8.20 -1.34 6.09
N THR A 60 9.48 -0.98 6.00
CA THR A 60 9.89 0.33 5.48
C THR A 60 9.50 0.50 4.02
N VAL A 61 9.68 -0.53 3.19
CA VAL A 61 9.28 -0.49 1.78
C VAL A 61 7.77 -0.25 1.65
N TYR A 62 6.94 -0.98 2.41
CA TYR A 62 5.49 -0.76 2.38
C TYR A 62 5.08 0.64 2.82
N ILE A 63 5.67 1.17 3.90
CA ILE A 63 5.37 2.52 4.37
C ILE A 63 5.74 3.54 3.27
N VAL A 64 6.92 3.43 2.67
CA VAL A 64 7.35 4.33 1.60
C VAL A 64 6.41 4.25 0.39
N CYS A 65 6.08 3.05 -0.09
CA CYS A 65 5.14 2.88 -1.20
C CYS A 65 3.76 3.47 -0.89
N PHE A 66 3.22 3.24 0.31
CA PHE A 66 1.96 3.83 0.77
C PHE A 66 2.00 5.35 0.66
N PHE A 67 3.03 6.00 1.23
CA PHE A 67 3.12 7.46 1.22
C PHE A 67 3.33 8.04 -0.18
N ILE A 68 4.07 7.35 -1.06
CA ILE A 68 4.24 7.78 -2.45
C ILE A 68 2.89 7.78 -3.16
N PHE A 69 2.17 6.65 -3.13
CA PHE A 69 0.85 6.57 -3.76
C PHE A 69 -0.14 7.56 -3.16
N HIS A 70 -0.17 7.67 -1.84
CA HIS A 70 -1.07 8.59 -1.15
C HIS A 70 -0.76 10.06 -1.48
N THR A 71 0.52 10.43 -1.56
CA THR A 71 0.94 11.79 -1.93
C THR A 71 0.54 12.12 -3.36
N VAL A 72 0.76 11.19 -4.30
CA VAL A 72 0.35 11.39 -5.69
C VAL A 72 -1.16 11.44 -5.81
N TYR A 73 -1.89 10.58 -5.10
CA TYR A 73 -3.35 10.64 -5.03
C TYR A 73 -3.85 12.02 -4.56
N CYS A 74 -3.29 12.55 -3.47
CA CYS A 74 -3.66 13.88 -2.96
C CYS A 74 -3.39 14.98 -3.99
N ARG A 75 -2.23 14.93 -4.67
CA ARG A 75 -1.88 15.90 -5.73
C ARG A 75 -2.82 15.78 -6.94
N LEU A 76 -3.10 14.55 -7.38
CA LEU A 76 -4.00 14.28 -8.51
C LEU A 76 -5.43 14.70 -8.16
N ARG A 77 -5.88 14.53 -6.91
CA ARG A 77 -7.20 14.97 -6.47
C ARG A 77 -7.37 16.48 -6.59
N VAL A 78 -6.45 17.26 -6.03
CA VAL A 78 -6.50 18.74 -6.13
C VAL A 78 -6.41 19.18 -7.58
N PHE A 79 -5.63 18.47 -8.38
CA PHE A 79 -5.50 18.70 -9.82
C PHE A 79 -6.81 18.47 -10.58
N VAL A 80 -7.48 17.35 -10.34
CA VAL A 80 -8.79 17.02 -10.93
C VAL A 80 -9.84 18.06 -10.55
N GLU A 81 -9.90 18.46 -9.28
CA GLU A 81 -10.84 19.49 -8.80
C GLU A 81 -10.62 20.83 -9.53
N LYS A 82 -9.36 21.22 -9.78
CA LYS A 82 -9.04 22.45 -10.54
C LYS A 82 -9.46 22.36 -12.01
N ILE A 83 -9.21 21.22 -12.66
CA ILE A 83 -9.62 21.01 -14.05
C ILE A 83 -11.14 21.03 -14.16
N SER A 84 -11.85 20.39 -13.23
CA SER A 84 -13.31 20.37 -13.22
C SER A 84 -13.92 21.78 -13.18
N ILE A 85 -13.35 22.70 -12.39
CA ILE A 85 -13.94 24.04 -12.17
C ILE A 85 -13.50 25.07 -13.22
N ARG A 86 -12.23 25.09 -13.65
CA ARG A 86 -11.64 26.20 -14.44
C ARG A 86 -10.80 25.76 -15.63
N GLY A 87 -11.08 24.61 -16.25
CA GLY A 87 -10.30 24.18 -17.41
C GLY A 87 -10.41 25.19 -18.56
N ASN A 88 -9.33 25.95 -18.74
CA ASN A 88 -8.98 26.72 -19.95
C ASN A 88 -7.90 25.93 -20.71
N GLN A 89 -7.74 26.16 -22.01
CA GLN A 89 -6.74 25.48 -22.87
C GLN A 89 -5.33 25.44 -22.30
N ILE A 90 -4.82 26.59 -21.88
CA ILE A 90 -3.47 26.71 -21.29
C ILE A 90 -3.35 25.86 -20.00
N LEU A 91 -4.43 25.76 -19.23
CA LEU A 91 -4.43 24.97 -18.00
C LEU A 91 -4.40 23.47 -18.32
N ILE A 92 -5.17 23.01 -19.31
CA ILE A 92 -5.20 21.60 -19.71
C ILE A 92 -3.84 21.17 -20.29
N GLN A 93 -3.21 21.99 -21.13
CA GLN A 93 -1.89 21.66 -21.68
C GLN A 93 -0.84 21.52 -20.56
N LYS A 94 -0.76 22.49 -19.65
CA LYS A 94 0.14 22.40 -18.48
C LYS A 94 -0.19 21.20 -17.60
N SER A 95 -1.47 20.84 -17.55
CA SER A 95 -1.96 19.73 -16.76
C SER A 95 -1.50 18.38 -17.32
N LEU A 96 -1.50 18.23 -18.64
CA LEU A 96 -0.93 17.07 -19.34
C LEU A 96 0.56 16.90 -19.01
N ASP A 97 1.34 17.97 -19.03
CA ASP A 97 2.78 17.90 -18.73
C ASP A 97 3.05 17.48 -17.28
N VAL A 98 2.27 18.01 -16.34
CA VAL A 98 2.35 17.59 -14.93
C VAL A 98 1.94 16.14 -14.76
N TYR A 99 0.88 15.70 -15.44
CA TYR A 99 0.43 14.30 -15.40
C TYR A 99 1.50 13.34 -15.93
N LYS A 100 2.14 13.69 -17.06
CA LYS A 100 3.29 12.95 -17.63
C LYS A 100 4.41 12.81 -16.62
N ALA A 101 4.86 13.93 -16.04
CA ALA A 101 5.95 13.94 -15.07
C ALA A 101 5.63 13.10 -13.82
N ILE A 102 4.39 13.15 -13.32
CA ILE A 102 3.93 12.32 -12.19
C ILE A 102 4.00 10.83 -12.56
N LEU A 103 3.50 10.47 -13.75
CA LEU A 103 3.45 9.09 -14.21
C LEU A 103 4.86 8.52 -14.41
N ASP A 104 5.76 9.28 -15.04
CA ASP A 104 7.14 8.87 -15.25
C ASP A 104 7.89 8.69 -13.93
N ALA A 105 7.68 9.59 -12.97
CA ALA A 105 8.27 9.48 -11.64
C ALA A 105 7.73 8.24 -10.90
N LEU A 106 6.43 7.96 -10.98
CA LEU A 106 5.84 6.77 -10.39
C LEU A 106 6.34 5.49 -11.02
N ASP A 107 6.42 5.42 -12.36
CA ASP A 107 6.93 4.24 -13.06
C ASP A 107 8.38 3.94 -12.67
N GLN A 108 9.21 4.97 -12.54
CA GLN A 108 10.61 4.82 -12.11
C GLN A 108 10.72 4.32 -10.66
N VAL A 109 9.92 4.89 -9.76
CA VAL A 109 9.84 4.47 -8.36
C VAL A 109 9.38 3.02 -8.28
N MET A 110 8.29 2.67 -8.96
CA MET A 110 7.68 1.33 -8.88
C MET A 110 8.62 0.24 -9.35
N LYS A 111 9.36 0.46 -10.45
CA LYS A 111 10.39 -0.48 -10.92
C LYS A 111 11.47 -0.75 -9.88
N SER A 112 11.79 0.24 -9.06
CA SER A 112 12.81 0.09 -7.99
C SER A 112 12.30 -0.72 -6.80
N PHE A 113 10.99 -0.71 -6.55
CA PHE A 113 10.37 -1.36 -5.38
C PHE A 113 9.65 -2.67 -5.71
N GLU A 114 9.42 -2.99 -6.98
CA GLU A 114 8.63 -4.15 -7.41
C GLU A 114 9.12 -5.46 -6.77
N PHE A 115 10.41 -5.77 -6.90
CA PHE A 115 10.99 -6.98 -6.32
C PHE A 115 10.87 -7.01 -4.78
N LEU A 116 11.14 -5.89 -4.11
CA LEU A 116 11.08 -5.81 -2.65
C LEU A 116 9.64 -5.94 -2.13
N PHE A 117 8.68 -5.37 -2.86
CA PHE A 117 7.26 -5.48 -2.54
C PHE A 117 6.77 -6.92 -2.70
N ALA A 118 7.13 -7.57 -3.82
CA ALA A 118 6.81 -8.97 -4.09
C ALA A 118 7.42 -9.90 -3.04
N ALA A 119 8.70 -9.73 -2.73
CA ALA A 119 9.37 -10.48 -1.66
C ALA A 119 8.63 -10.26 -0.33
N GLY A 120 8.27 -9.01 -0.01
CA GLY A 120 7.46 -8.69 1.16
C GLY A 120 6.16 -9.48 1.23
N LEU A 121 5.43 -9.60 0.11
CA LEU A 121 4.16 -10.32 0.06
C LEU A 121 4.36 -11.81 0.37
N VAL A 122 5.39 -12.40 -0.23
CA VAL A 122 5.72 -13.83 -0.07
C VAL A 122 6.18 -14.13 1.36
N PHE A 123 6.93 -13.23 2.00
CA PHE A 123 7.41 -13.45 3.37
C PHE A 123 6.39 -13.08 4.45
N GLN A 124 5.57 -12.04 4.25
CA GLN A 124 4.60 -11.58 5.25
C GLN A 124 3.30 -12.39 5.24
N SER A 125 2.89 -12.95 4.10
CA SER A 125 1.64 -13.72 4.04
C SER A 125 1.66 -15.00 4.90
N PRO A 126 2.71 -15.84 4.92
CA PRO A 126 2.76 -17.00 5.82
C PRO A 126 2.82 -16.57 7.29
N LEU A 127 3.54 -15.48 7.59
CA LEU A 127 3.60 -14.95 8.95
C LEU A 127 2.23 -14.52 9.46
N LEU A 128 1.41 -13.90 8.60
CA LEU A 128 0.04 -13.52 8.94
C LEU A 128 -0.84 -14.75 9.22
N VAL A 129 -0.77 -15.78 8.36
CA VAL A 129 -1.51 -17.04 8.53
C VAL A 129 -1.11 -17.72 9.84
N ILE A 130 0.19 -17.88 10.09
CA ILE A 130 0.74 -18.47 11.31
C ILE A 130 0.31 -17.67 12.55
N GLY A 131 0.36 -16.34 12.49
CA GLY A 131 -0.06 -15.46 13.57
C GLY A 131 -1.53 -15.65 13.94
N VAL A 132 -2.42 -15.70 12.95
CA VAL A 132 -3.85 -15.95 13.18
C VAL A 132 -4.06 -17.36 13.75
N PHE A 133 -3.31 -18.36 13.27
CA PHE A 133 -3.42 -19.73 13.80
C PHE A 133 -3.03 -19.79 15.27
N PHE A 134 -1.89 -19.22 15.65
CA PHE A 134 -1.46 -19.16 17.05
C PHE A 134 -2.48 -18.43 17.93
N TYR A 135 -3.10 -17.37 17.41
CA TYR A 135 -4.17 -16.68 18.12
C TYR A 135 -5.38 -17.58 18.37
N LEU A 136 -5.87 -18.29 17.34
CA LEU A 136 -6.98 -19.25 17.47
C LEU A 136 -6.64 -20.40 18.41
N TRP A 137 -5.42 -20.93 18.33
CA TRP A 137 -4.92 -21.96 19.24
C TRP A 137 -4.98 -21.48 20.70
N LYS A 138 -4.46 -20.28 20.96
CA LYS A 138 -4.45 -19.69 22.31
C LYS A 138 -5.86 -19.43 22.84
N MET A 139 -6.80 -19.04 21.98
CA MET A 139 -8.21 -18.90 22.35
C MET A 139 -8.84 -20.23 22.78
N LYS A 140 -8.52 -21.33 22.08
CA LYS A 140 -9.00 -22.68 22.47
C LYS A 140 -8.52 -23.05 23.87
N GLU A 141 -7.25 -22.78 24.16
CA GLU A 141 -6.62 -23.22 25.41
C GLU A 141 -7.10 -22.42 26.64
N ASN A 142 -7.26 -21.10 26.52
CA ASN A 142 -7.54 -20.24 27.67
C ASN A 142 -9.03 -19.95 27.90
N ASN A 143 -9.93 -20.31 26.98
CA ASN A 143 -11.37 -20.01 27.02
C ASN A 143 -11.75 -18.52 27.20
N GLU A 144 -10.79 -17.60 27.18
CA GLU A 144 -11.00 -16.16 27.34
C GLU A 144 -10.55 -15.39 26.09
N ILE A 145 -11.43 -14.53 25.58
CA ILE A 145 -11.15 -13.61 24.48
C ILE A 145 -10.47 -12.37 25.07
N MET A 146 -9.18 -12.47 25.40
CA MET A 146 -8.39 -11.30 25.77
C MET A 146 -7.73 -10.70 24.52
N PHE A 147 -7.89 -9.39 24.32
CA PHE A 147 -7.10 -8.64 23.33
C PHE A 147 -5.62 -8.69 23.74
N ASP A 148 -4.88 -9.62 23.15
CA ASP A 148 -3.45 -9.81 23.38
C ASP A 148 -2.63 -9.10 22.28
N ASP A 149 -1.34 -8.92 22.56
CA ASP A 149 -0.33 -8.34 21.66
C ASP A 149 -0.37 -8.97 20.25
N THR A 150 -0.75 -10.25 20.14
CA THR A 150 -0.90 -10.98 18.87
C THR A 150 -1.94 -10.35 17.93
N VAL A 151 -3.10 -9.91 18.45
CA VAL A 151 -4.14 -9.29 17.62
C VAL A 151 -3.67 -7.95 17.05
N ILE A 152 -2.95 -7.18 17.89
CA ILE A 152 -2.38 -5.89 17.48
C ILE A 152 -1.32 -6.11 16.40
N GLU A 153 -0.46 -7.13 16.54
CA GLU A 153 0.54 -7.47 15.53
C GLU A 153 -0.10 -7.92 14.21
N ILE A 154 -1.12 -8.80 14.26
CA ILE A 154 -1.88 -9.23 13.06
C ILE A 154 -2.49 -8.02 12.36
N ALA A 155 -3.19 -7.16 13.11
CA ALA A 155 -3.82 -5.96 12.56
C ALA A 155 -2.78 -5.01 11.94
N ARG A 156 -1.63 -4.83 12.59
CA ARG A 156 -0.53 -4.01 12.07
C ARG A 156 0.02 -4.56 10.76
N VAL A 157 0.37 -5.86 10.72
CA VAL A 157 0.90 -6.51 9.51
C VAL A 157 -0.11 -6.39 8.37
N LEU A 158 -1.39 -6.65 8.67
CA LEU A 158 -2.47 -6.50 7.69
C LEU A 158 -2.56 -5.06 7.16
N ILE A 159 -2.59 -4.05 8.04
CA ILE A 159 -2.64 -2.63 7.62
C ILE A 159 -1.44 -2.28 6.75
N LEU A 160 -0.22 -2.67 7.14
CA LEU A 160 0.99 -2.39 6.38
C LEU A 160 0.99 -3.05 5.00
N LEU A 161 0.52 -4.30 4.93
CA LEU A 161 0.44 -5.07 3.70
C LEU A 161 -0.60 -4.49 2.72
N LEU A 162 -1.74 -4.05 3.24
CA LEU A 162 -2.88 -3.58 2.45
C LEU A 162 -2.78 -2.08 2.09
N ALA A 163 -2.11 -1.25 2.90
CA ALA A 163 -2.09 0.19 2.71
C ALA A 163 -1.58 0.67 1.33
N PRO A 164 -0.48 0.12 0.77
CA PRO A 164 0.00 0.53 -0.55
C PRO A 164 -0.97 0.19 -1.67
N ALA A 165 -1.54 -1.03 -1.66
CA ALA A 165 -2.51 -1.46 -2.66
C ALA A 165 -3.83 -0.67 -2.56
N PHE A 166 -4.27 -0.37 -1.34
CA PHE A 166 -5.39 0.55 -1.09
C PHE A 166 -5.14 1.93 -1.72
N SER A 167 -3.95 2.50 -1.50
CA SER A 167 -3.62 3.83 -2.03
C SER A 167 -3.42 3.85 -3.54
N ALA A 168 -2.85 2.79 -4.11
CA ALA A 168 -2.76 2.60 -5.55
C ALA A 168 -4.16 2.47 -6.19
N GLY A 169 -5.08 1.78 -5.53
CA GLY A 169 -6.49 1.69 -5.93
C GLY A 169 -7.20 3.05 -5.94
N LEU A 170 -6.99 3.87 -4.88
CA LEU A 170 -7.51 5.24 -4.83
C LEU A 170 -6.93 6.12 -5.95
N LEU A 171 -5.63 6.01 -6.21
CA LEU A 171 -4.96 6.74 -7.28
C LEU A 171 -5.53 6.37 -8.65
N THR A 172 -5.67 5.07 -8.92
CA THR A 172 -6.26 4.55 -10.17
C THR A 172 -7.69 5.06 -10.36
N SER A 173 -8.52 4.98 -9.32
CA SER A 173 -9.90 5.50 -9.35
C SER A 173 -9.94 6.99 -9.66
N LYS A 174 -9.03 7.78 -9.08
CA LYS A 174 -8.98 9.22 -9.34
C LYS A 174 -8.48 9.57 -10.74
N ALA A 175 -7.61 8.75 -11.32
CA ALA A 175 -7.19 8.89 -12.71
C ALA A 175 -8.33 8.57 -13.69
N GLU A 176 -9.17 7.58 -13.41
CA GLU A 176 -10.37 7.32 -14.24
C GLU A 176 -11.41 8.43 -14.10
N GLU A 177 -11.59 9.02 -12.91
CA GLU A 177 -12.45 10.20 -12.74
C GLU A 177 -11.96 11.39 -13.59
N LEU A 178 -10.64 11.65 -13.61
CA LEU A 178 -10.05 12.67 -14.48
C LEU A 178 -10.39 12.43 -15.95
N LYS A 179 -10.25 11.18 -16.40
CA LYS A 179 -10.55 10.77 -17.78
C LYS A 179 -12.03 11.01 -18.11
N GLN A 180 -12.95 10.69 -17.21
CA GLN A 180 -14.38 10.95 -17.39
C GLN A 180 -14.64 12.47 -17.52
N ILE A 181 -14.07 13.29 -16.65
CA ILE A 181 -14.21 14.76 -16.71
C ILE A 181 -13.68 15.33 -18.03
N LEU A 182 -12.56 14.80 -18.53
CA LEU A 182 -12.01 15.21 -19.82
C LEU A 182 -12.90 14.78 -20.99
N GLN A 183 -13.50 13.58 -20.93
CA GLN A 183 -14.47 13.12 -21.94
C GLN A 183 -15.72 13.99 -21.97
N ASP A 184 -16.30 14.31 -20.81
CA ASP A 184 -17.48 15.18 -20.72
C ASP A 184 -17.17 16.59 -21.26
N ARG A 185 -15.95 17.09 -21.01
CA ARG A 185 -15.47 18.36 -21.56
C ARG A 185 -15.30 18.32 -23.08
N LEU A 186 -14.74 17.24 -23.63
CA LEU A 186 -14.60 17.07 -25.08
C LEU A 186 -15.96 17.13 -25.79
N LEU A 187 -17.00 16.54 -25.19
CA LEU A 187 -18.35 16.54 -25.77
C LEU A 187 -19.06 17.90 -25.70
N SER A 188 -18.67 18.77 -24.77
CA SER A 188 -19.30 20.08 -24.56
C SER A 188 -18.56 21.22 -25.24
N GLU A 189 -17.33 21.00 -25.68
CA GLU A 189 -16.50 22.03 -26.30
C GLU A 189 -16.92 22.34 -27.75
N ARG A 190 -16.82 23.62 -28.13
CA ARG A 190 -17.04 24.08 -29.52
C ARG A 190 -15.76 24.53 -30.22
N ASP A 191 -14.73 24.92 -29.48
CA ASP A 191 -13.42 25.30 -30.03
C ASP A 191 -12.61 24.06 -30.43
N GLU A 192 -12.41 23.87 -31.74
CA GLU A 192 -11.62 22.75 -32.30
C GLU A 192 -10.22 22.67 -31.70
N SER A 193 -9.55 23.82 -31.49
CA SER A 193 -8.17 23.82 -30.96
C SER A 193 -8.09 23.36 -29.51
N TYR A 194 -9.15 23.57 -28.73
CA TYR A 194 -9.21 23.09 -27.35
C TYR A 194 -9.60 21.61 -27.30
N SER A 195 -10.51 21.18 -28.18
CA SER A 195 -10.86 19.78 -28.37
C SER A 195 -9.63 18.92 -28.71
N ASP A 196 -8.79 19.38 -29.64
CA ASP A 196 -7.54 18.69 -30.01
C ASP A 196 -6.62 18.45 -28.81
N VAL A 197 -6.51 19.43 -27.91
CA VAL A 197 -5.67 19.33 -26.70
C VAL A 197 -6.27 18.35 -25.68
N ILE A 198 -7.60 18.34 -25.52
CA ILE A 198 -8.29 17.38 -24.65
C ILE A 198 -8.15 15.96 -25.22
N GLU A 199 -8.32 15.79 -26.53
CA GLU A 199 -8.18 14.49 -27.19
C GLU A 199 -6.75 13.96 -27.05
N LEU A 200 -5.74 14.81 -27.26
CA LEU A 200 -4.33 14.44 -27.01
C LEU A 200 -4.10 13.98 -25.56
N PHE A 201 -4.73 14.63 -24.57
CA PHE A 201 -4.63 14.20 -23.18
C PHE A 201 -5.34 12.85 -22.96
N LEU A 202 -6.55 12.68 -23.48
CA LEU A 202 -7.27 11.42 -23.38
C LEU A 202 -6.52 10.26 -24.04
N ASP A 203 -5.92 10.48 -25.20
CA ASP A 203 -5.12 9.49 -25.91
C ASP A 203 -3.85 9.14 -25.14
N TYR A 204 -3.21 10.14 -24.52
CA TYR A 204 -2.09 9.88 -23.62
C TYR A 204 -2.52 8.99 -22.42
N MET A 205 -3.65 9.30 -21.77
CA MET A 205 -4.16 8.50 -20.65
C MET A 205 -4.61 7.10 -21.07
N ARG A 206 -5.15 6.94 -22.28
CA ARG A 206 -5.50 5.63 -22.86
C ARG A 206 -4.25 4.80 -23.14
N GLY A 207 -3.20 5.43 -23.67
CA GLY A 207 -1.92 4.77 -23.97
C GLY A 207 -1.12 4.41 -22.72
N ARG A 208 -1.25 5.19 -21.64
CA ARG A 208 -0.57 4.94 -20.36
C ARG A 208 -1.53 5.10 -19.18
N PRO A 209 -2.40 4.10 -18.94
CA PRO A 209 -3.29 4.16 -17.78
C PRO A 209 -2.47 4.09 -16.49
N MET A 210 -2.91 4.79 -15.44
CA MET A 210 -2.34 4.70 -14.08
C MET A 210 -2.70 3.37 -13.42
N LYS A 211 -2.24 2.27 -14.01
CA LYS A 211 -2.39 0.91 -13.50
C LYS A 211 -1.02 0.42 -13.05
N PHE A 212 -0.90 0.14 -11.76
CA PHE A 212 0.32 -0.37 -11.18
C PHE A 212 0.25 -1.90 -11.13
N THR A 213 1.34 -2.56 -11.47
CA THR A 213 1.46 -4.02 -11.35
C THR A 213 2.71 -4.36 -10.55
N VAL A 214 2.66 -5.47 -9.82
CA VAL A 214 3.83 -6.06 -9.16
C VAL A 214 3.90 -7.52 -9.59
N CYS A 215 4.96 -7.89 -10.30
CA CYS A 215 5.12 -9.23 -10.87
C CYS A 215 3.87 -9.65 -11.68
N GLU A 216 3.41 -8.76 -12.57
CA GLU A 216 2.20 -8.93 -13.41
C GLU A 216 0.85 -8.91 -12.66
N VAL A 217 0.85 -8.89 -11.33
CA VAL A 217 -0.38 -8.81 -10.54
C VAL A 217 -0.79 -7.34 -10.37
N PRO A 218 -2.03 -6.95 -10.70
CA PRO A 218 -2.48 -5.57 -10.52
C PRO A 218 -2.46 -5.18 -9.04
N LEU A 219 -1.83 -4.05 -8.75
CA LEU A 219 -1.77 -3.44 -7.43
C LEU A 219 -3.02 -2.59 -7.21
N ASP A 220 -4.16 -3.25 -7.09
CA ASP A 220 -5.47 -2.63 -6.89
C ASP A 220 -6.27 -3.36 -5.80
N TRP A 221 -7.57 -3.07 -5.73
CA TRP A 221 -8.50 -3.72 -4.79
C TRP A 221 -8.54 -5.25 -4.94
N SER A 222 -8.25 -5.78 -6.12
CA SER A 222 -8.23 -7.23 -6.36
C SER A 222 -7.09 -7.92 -5.62
N LEU A 223 -5.93 -7.26 -5.48
CA LEU A 223 -4.82 -7.79 -4.68
C LEU A 223 -5.20 -7.90 -3.20
N LEU A 224 -5.89 -6.89 -2.66
CA LEU A 224 -6.36 -6.90 -1.27
C LEU A 224 -7.27 -8.10 -1.01
N VAL A 225 -8.26 -8.30 -1.90
CA VAL A 225 -9.20 -9.43 -1.83
C VAL A 225 -8.46 -10.75 -1.99
N SER A 226 -7.49 -10.83 -2.90
CA SER A 226 -6.70 -12.05 -3.14
C SER A 226 -5.87 -12.44 -1.92
N ILE A 227 -5.20 -11.49 -1.27
CA ILE A 227 -4.42 -11.74 -0.04
C ILE A 227 -5.34 -12.20 1.09
N LEU A 228 -6.48 -11.53 1.29
CA LEU A 228 -7.45 -11.90 2.32
C LEU A 228 -8.01 -13.31 2.07
N ASN A 229 -8.39 -13.62 0.83
CA ASN A 229 -8.86 -14.95 0.46
C ASN A 229 -7.79 -16.01 0.69
N LEU A 230 -6.54 -15.74 0.29
CA LEU A 230 -5.41 -16.64 0.54
C LEU A 230 -5.26 -16.93 2.03
N CYS A 231 -5.28 -15.89 2.87
CA CYS A 231 -5.17 -16.03 4.32
C CYS A 231 -6.31 -16.85 4.91
N LEU A 232 -7.56 -16.58 4.49
CA LEU A 232 -8.74 -17.33 4.93
C LEU A 232 -8.68 -18.79 4.51
N THR A 233 -8.34 -19.08 3.24
CA THR A 233 -8.24 -20.43 2.72
C THR A 233 -7.19 -21.25 3.47
N TYR A 234 -5.99 -20.71 3.67
CA TYR A 234 -4.96 -21.42 4.44
C TYR A 234 -5.36 -21.58 5.91
N GLN A 235 -6.04 -20.60 6.50
CA GLN A 235 -6.51 -20.76 7.87
C GLN A 235 -7.55 -21.86 8.03
N ILE A 236 -8.52 -21.94 7.12
CA ILE A 236 -9.49 -23.04 7.12
C ILE A 236 -8.75 -24.37 6.99
N ALA A 237 -7.81 -24.48 6.04
CA ALA A 237 -7.05 -25.71 5.84
C ALA A 237 -6.23 -26.12 7.07
N ILE A 238 -5.53 -25.19 7.72
CA ILE A 238 -4.73 -25.48 8.92
C ILE A 238 -5.64 -25.90 10.08
N VAL A 239 -6.75 -25.19 10.29
CA VAL A 239 -7.72 -25.53 11.36
C VAL A 239 -8.29 -26.94 11.16
N GLN A 240 -8.62 -27.32 9.92
CA GLN A 240 -9.10 -28.65 9.58
C GLN A 240 -8.01 -29.72 9.79
N LEU A 241 -6.80 -29.50 9.29
CA LEU A 241 -5.70 -30.46 9.40
C LEU A 241 -5.22 -30.68 10.84
N THR A 242 -5.37 -29.68 11.70
CA THR A 242 -4.96 -29.76 13.11
C THR A 242 -6.07 -30.27 14.03
N HIS A 243 -7.28 -30.53 13.49
CA HIS A 243 -8.47 -30.88 14.27
C HIS A 243 -8.69 -29.90 15.44
N LEU A 244 -8.44 -28.61 15.22
CA LEU A 244 -8.39 -27.63 16.30
C LEU A 244 -9.74 -27.47 17.00
N TYR A 245 -10.87 -27.77 16.38
CA TYR A 245 -12.19 -27.64 17.01
C TYR A 245 -12.97 -28.96 17.13
N GLU A 246 -12.28 -30.08 16.97
CA GLU A 246 -12.75 -31.38 17.45
C GLU A 246 -12.32 -31.59 18.92
#